data_AF-A0A7X9JMW4-F1
#
_entry.id   AF-A0A7X9JMW4-F1
#
_cell.length_a   1.000
_cell.length_b   1.000
_cell.length_c   1.000
_cell.angle_alpha   90.00
_cell.angle_beta   90.00
_cell.angle_gamma   90.00
#
_symmetry.space_group_name_H-M   'P 1'
#
loop_
_entity.id
_entity.type
_entity.pdbx_description
1 polymer ?
#
loop_
_entity_poly.entity_id
_entity_poly.type
_entity_poly.pdbx_seq_one_letter_code
_entity_poly.pdbx_strand_id
1 'polypeptide(L)'
;MIKYLFYIFNFIGFLILSLFQDPVSVSIQAPEEATVGTSIIVQVTINKGSVSSFARYQQNLPVGYTAEAVNLPNGDFTFKDQRIIVGWLSLPRDSQITFTYKINIDPTAEGPLFLSGIFSYIENNERRNIETPTVSVIIRPVGYVAQNNQQSSNVDTTQHTETEFKLENVFCYRQIERTDNEIVVSLLVNTANLPRDKFAKIQEIVPAGYTATALETNEGIFSFKDNNVKFLWMSLPSQKQFIVSYKLTPVNGMSEIPALSGSLSYIENEATKIKSIQNKDFLNSSLMASVNEQKQQKNQNQINISNNNQTTQLNNQQNQTNNNQNNNNQNLANNTNKQNKNNKQNKNTTTNNNQNVANNTVPIPETGIKFRVQIAAGHKLVNARYYFKNFNINETVQVEQHEGWHKYTIGSFGAYKDARDKRVQVWQNTPIHDAFVSAYNNGTRITVQEALMIANQKWVQ
;
A
#
# COMPACT_ATOMS: atom_id res chain seq x y z
N MET A 1 -17.05 -70.79 -14.92
CA MET A 1 -16.56 -69.94 -13.81
C MET A 1 -15.28 -69.17 -14.16
N ILE A 2 -14.33 -69.77 -14.88
CA ILE A 2 -13.05 -69.09 -15.26
C ILE A 2 -13.23 -67.81 -16.10
N LYS A 3 -14.28 -67.74 -16.95
CA LYS A 3 -14.56 -66.55 -17.77
C LYS A 3 -14.97 -65.33 -16.93
N TYR A 4 -15.69 -65.54 -15.82
CA TYR A 4 -16.10 -64.47 -14.91
C TYR A 4 -14.93 -63.94 -14.06
N LEU A 5 -13.94 -64.79 -13.78
CA LEU A 5 -12.70 -64.41 -13.09
C LEU A 5 -11.88 -63.40 -13.90
N PHE A 6 -11.88 -63.54 -15.24
CA PHE A 6 -11.18 -62.62 -16.13
C PHE A 6 -11.81 -61.23 -16.13
N TYR A 7 -13.14 -61.14 -16.06
CA TYR A 7 -13.84 -59.85 -15.95
C TYR A 7 -13.58 -59.17 -14.60
N ILE A 8 -13.54 -59.94 -13.49
CA ILE A 8 -13.21 -59.42 -12.16
C ILE A 8 -11.78 -58.91 -12.10
N PHE A 9 -10.82 -59.62 -12.70
CA PHE A 9 -9.41 -59.18 -12.75
C PHE A 9 -9.23 -57.89 -13.58
N ASN A 10 -9.93 -57.77 -14.71
CA ASN A 10 -9.93 -56.51 -15.49
C ASN A 10 -10.62 -55.36 -14.76
N PHE A 11 -11.70 -55.64 -14.01
CA PHE A 11 -12.39 -54.64 -13.19
C PHE A 11 -11.52 -54.16 -12.02
N ILE A 12 -10.83 -55.07 -11.33
CA ILE A 12 -9.87 -54.76 -10.26
C ILE A 12 -8.66 -54.01 -10.81
N GLY A 13 -8.15 -54.37 -12.00
CA GLY A 13 -7.11 -53.61 -12.68
C GLY A 13 -7.54 -52.17 -12.96
N PHE A 14 -8.78 -51.97 -13.44
CA PHE A 14 -9.35 -50.63 -13.66
C PHE A 14 -9.55 -49.86 -12.35
N LEU A 15 -9.97 -50.55 -11.28
CA LEU A 15 -10.16 -49.97 -9.95
C LEU A 15 -8.83 -49.55 -9.32
N ILE A 16 -7.76 -50.33 -9.51
CA ILE A 16 -6.41 -50.00 -9.04
C ILE A 16 -5.80 -48.84 -9.84
N LEU A 17 -6.04 -48.76 -11.16
CA LEU A 17 -5.64 -47.62 -11.99
C LEU A 17 -6.35 -46.31 -11.58
N SER A 18 -7.58 -46.38 -11.05
CA SER A 18 -8.29 -45.21 -10.53
C SER A 18 -7.70 -44.64 -9.22
N LEU A 19 -6.90 -45.44 -8.49
CA LEU A 19 -6.24 -45.04 -7.24
C LEU A 19 -4.90 -44.31 -7.46
N PHE A 20 -4.40 -44.22 -8.69
CA PHE A 20 -3.14 -43.56 -9.05
C PHE A 20 -3.36 -42.30 -9.91
N GLN A 21 -4.37 -41.48 -9.60
CA GLN A 21 -4.37 -40.09 -10.09
C GLN A 21 -3.39 -39.31 -9.20
N ASP A 22 -2.28 -38.83 -9.79
CA ASP A 22 -1.36 -37.95 -9.08
C ASP A 22 -2.13 -36.72 -8.57
N PRO A 23 -1.99 -36.35 -7.28
CA PRO A 23 -2.69 -35.21 -6.73
C PRO A 23 -2.28 -33.93 -7.47
N VAL A 24 -3.25 -33.03 -7.66
CA VAL A 24 -3.00 -31.73 -8.26
C VAL A 24 -1.91 -31.02 -7.47
N SER A 25 -0.84 -30.59 -8.14
CA SER A 25 0.31 -29.93 -7.52
C SER A 25 0.72 -28.70 -8.31
N VAL A 26 1.31 -27.74 -7.60
CA VAL A 26 1.75 -26.47 -8.18
C VAL A 26 3.14 -26.14 -7.67
N SER A 27 4.02 -25.74 -8.59
CA SER A 27 5.38 -25.33 -8.28
C SER A 27 5.71 -23.99 -8.93
N ILE A 28 6.58 -23.23 -8.28
CA ILE A 28 7.10 -21.95 -8.76
C ILE A 28 8.59 -22.13 -9.03
N GLN A 29 9.05 -21.62 -10.16
CA GLN A 29 10.46 -21.50 -10.51
C GLN A 29 10.78 -20.03 -10.78
N ALA A 30 11.82 -19.53 -10.11
CA ALA A 30 12.33 -18.17 -10.26
C ALA A 30 13.86 -18.18 -10.06
N PRO A 31 14.60 -17.16 -10.54
CA PRO A 31 16.00 -16.99 -10.21
C PRO A 31 16.23 -16.89 -8.70
N GLU A 32 17.40 -17.33 -8.21
CA GLU A 32 17.75 -17.20 -6.78
C GLU A 32 18.02 -15.75 -6.38
N GLU A 33 18.53 -14.94 -7.32
CA GLU A 33 18.90 -13.55 -7.10
C GLU A 33 18.49 -12.66 -8.28
N ALA A 34 18.29 -11.37 -8.01
CA ALA A 34 18.04 -10.35 -9.03
C ALA A 34 18.58 -8.99 -8.60
N THR A 35 18.81 -8.11 -9.58
CA THR A 35 19.26 -6.75 -9.33
C THR A 35 18.09 -5.78 -9.29
N VAL A 36 18.16 -4.77 -8.41
CA VAL A 36 17.18 -3.67 -8.39
C VAL A 36 16.98 -3.04 -9.77
N GLY A 37 15.75 -2.61 -10.09
CA GLY A 37 15.44 -1.96 -11.36
C GLY A 37 15.40 -2.89 -12.58
N THR A 38 15.63 -4.19 -12.40
CA THR A 38 15.54 -5.19 -13.47
C THR A 38 14.21 -5.94 -13.43
N SER A 39 14.06 -6.94 -14.29
CA SER A 39 12.91 -7.83 -14.29
C SER A 39 13.34 -9.30 -14.20
N ILE A 40 12.55 -10.12 -13.52
CA ILE A 40 12.71 -11.58 -13.48
C ILE A 40 11.53 -12.27 -14.15
N ILE A 41 11.78 -13.44 -14.74
CA ILE A 41 10.73 -14.33 -15.23
C ILE A 41 10.41 -15.34 -14.14
N VAL A 42 9.13 -15.46 -13.81
CA VAL A 42 8.63 -16.50 -12.92
C VAL A 42 7.83 -17.47 -13.76
N GLN A 43 8.14 -18.75 -13.58
CA GLN A 43 7.41 -19.85 -14.19
C GLN A 43 6.59 -20.55 -13.12
N VAL A 44 5.33 -20.82 -13.43
CA VAL A 44 4.44 -21.62 -12.57
C VAL A 44 4.03 -22.86 -13.35
N THR A 45 4.27 -24.01 -12.75
CA THR A 45 3.95 -25.31 -13.33
C THR A 45 2.87 -25.97 -12.49
N ILE A 46 1.72 -26.25 -13.10
CA ILE A 46 0.57 -26.91 -12.49
C ILE A 46 0.46 -28.32 -13.09
N ASN A 47 0.65 -29.36 -12.27
CA ASN A 47 0.28 -30.72 -12.63
C ASN A 47 -1.17 -30.92 -12.18
N LYS A 48 -2.10 -31.05 -13.12
CA LYS A 48 -3.55 -31.05 -12.84
C LYS A 48 -4.24 -32.40 -13.09
N GLY A 49 -3.49 -33.40 -13.56
CA GLY A 49 -4.05 -34.69 -13.95
C GLY A 49 -5.18 -34.50 -14.97
N SER A 50 -6.37 -34.96 -14.61
CA SER A 50 -7.57 -34.93 -15.46
C SER A 50 -8.46 -33.68 -15.30
N VAL A 51 -8.13 -32.76 -14.39
CA VAL A 51 -8.92 -31.53 -14.17
C VAL A 51 -8.92 -30.68 -15.44
N SER A 52 -10.08 -30.19 -15.88
CA SER A 52 -10.23 -29.43 -17.14
C SER A 52 -11.19 -28.23 -17.05
N SER A 53 -11.84 -28.05 -15.90
CA SER A 53 -12.85 -27.01 -15.67
C SER A 53 -12.24 -25.62 -15.38
N PHE A 54 -13.09 -24.69 -14.96
CA PHE A 54 -12.68 -23.38 -14.48
C PHE A 54 -11.63 -23.49 -13.36
N ALA A 55 -10.61 -22.64 -13.44
CA ALA A 55 -9.58 -22.55 -12.42
C ALA A 55 -8.99 -21.15 -12.33
N ARG A 56 -8.29 -20.88 -11.23
CA ARG A 56 -7.68 -19.59 -10.95
C ARG A 56 -6.38 -19.78 -10.17
N TYR A 57 -5.33 -19.12 -10.62
CA TYR A 57 -4.12 -18.91 -9.84
C TYR A 57 -4.12 -17.49 -9.26
N GLN A 58 -3.76 -17.34 -7.99
CA GLN A 58 -3.64 -16.05 -7.32
C GLN A 58 -2.32 -15.95 -6.60
N GLN A 59 -1.64 -14.81 -6.72
CA GLN A 59 -0.41 -14.53 -5.99
C GLN A 59 -0.36 -13.06 -5.60
N ASN A 60 0.00 -12.76 -4.36
CA ASN A 60 0.25 -11.39 -3.93
C ASN A 60 1.74 -11.07 -4.10
N LEU A 61 2.03 -9.83 -4.46
CA LEU A 61 3.38 -9.26 -4.47
C LEU A 61 3.47 -8.16 -3.42
N PRO A 62 4.65 -7.93 -2.81
CA PRO A 62 4.85 -6.74 -1.99
C PRO A 62 4.80 -5.46 -2.82
N VAL A 63 4.69 -4.31 -2.15
CA VAL A 63 4.94 -3.01 -2.78
C VAL A 63 6.39 -2.95 -3.26
N GLY A 64 6.63 -2.33 -4.42
CA GLY A 64 7.94 -2.30 -5.09
C GLY A 64 8.08 -3.33 -6.21
N TYR A 65 7.02 -4.08 -6.50
CA TYR A 65 7.02 -5.08 -7.57
C TYR A 65 5.75 -4.94 -8.42
N THR A 66 5.91 -5.05 -9.73
CA THR A 66 4.78 -5.11 -10.68
C THR A 66 4.89 -6.37 -11.52
N ALA A 67 3.77 -6.83 -12.09
CA ALA A 67 3.76 -8.06 -12.88
C ALA A 67 3.07 -7.89 -14.23
N GLU A 68 3.62 -8.55 -15.24
CA GLU A 68 3.13 -8.56 -16.61
C GLU A 68 3.06 -9.99 -17.14
N ALA A 69 2.02 -10.28 -17.92
CA ALA A 69 1.89 -11.54 -18.64
C ALA A 69 3.07 -11.79 -19.60
N VAL A 70 3.53 -13.03 -19.70
CA VAL A 70 4.52 -13.44 -20.72
C VAL A 70 3.96 -14.57 -21.57
N ASN A 71 3.64 -15.72 -20.96
CA ASN A 71 3.00 -16.85 -21.63
C ASN A 71 1.86 -17.38 -20.76
N LEU A 72 0.64 -17.42 -21.28
CA LEU A 72 -0.56 -17.80 -20.53
C LEU A 72 -1.45 -18.71 -21.38
N PRO A 73 -1.19 -20.03 -21.42
CA PRO A 73 -1.97 -20.95 -22.24
C PRO A 73 -3.45 -20.93 -21.84
N ASN A 74 -4.29 -20.33 -22.68
CA ASN A 74 -5.74 -20.14 -22.47
C ASN A 74 -6.11 -19.43 -21.16
N GLY A 75 -5.19 -18.64 -20.59
CA GLY A 75 -5.37 -17.95 -19.34
C GLY A 75 -5.49 -16.44 -19.52
N ASP A 76 -6.40 -15.82 -18.78
CA ASP A 76 -6.51 -14.36 -18.67
C ASP A 76 -5.71 -13.88 -17.47
N PHE A 77 -4.87 -12.87 -17.66
CA PHE A 77 -4.03 -12.32 -16.59
C PHE A 77 -4.50 -10.93 -16.16
N THR A 78 -4.46 -10.69 -14.86
CA THR A 78 -4.70 -9.39 -14.26
C THR A 78 -3.67 -9.16 -13.16
N PHE A 79 -3.05 -7.99 -13.17
CA PHE A 79 -2.31 -7.48 -12.03
C PHE A 79 -2.96 -6.19 -11.54
N LYS A 80 -3.51 -6.21 -10.32
CA LYS A 80 -4.15 -5.05 -9.68
C LYS A 80 -3.98 -5.17 -8.18
N ASP A 81 -3.80 -4.04 -7.49
CA ASP A 81 -3.70 -3.99 -6.02
C ASP A 81 -2.63 -4.96 -5.47
N GLN A 82 -1.49 -5.02 -6.18
CA GLN A 82 -0.36 -5.91 -5.91
C GLN A 82 -0.73 -7.40 -5.91
N ARG A 83 -1.79 -7.77 -6.62
CA ARG A 83 -2.26 -9.14 -6.77
C ARG A 83 -2.27 -9.55 -8.23
N ILE A 84 -1.59 -10.65 -8.51
CA ILE A 84 -1.67 -11.41 -9.75
C ILE A 84 -2.89 -12.32 -9.66
N ILE A 85 -3.70 -12.32 -10.71
CA ILE A 85 -4.77 -13.29 -10.94
C ILE A 85 -4.58 -13.83 -12.35
N VAL A 86 -4.46 -15.15 -12.47
CA VAL A 86 -4.57 -15.85 -13.76
C VAL A 86 -5.83 -16.71 -13.71
N GLY A 87 -6.76 -16.48 -14.65
CA GLY A 87 -8.03 -17.19 -14.72
C GLY A 87 -8.13 -18.05 -15.97
N TRP A 88 -8.67 -19.25 -15.82
CA TRP A 88 -8.99 -20.14 -16.94
C TRP A 88 -10.48 -20.42 -16.94
N LEU A 89 -11.16 -20.12 -18.05
CA LEU A 89 -12.53 -20.60 -18.26
C LEU A 89 -12.56 -22.12 -18.42
N SER A 90 -11.55 -22.65 -19.11
CA SER A 90 -11.25 -24.08 -19.22
C SER A 90 -9.73 -24.26 -19.24
N LEU A 91 -9.25 -25.20 -18.43
CA LEU A 91 -7.85 -25.57 -18.42
C LEU A 91 -7.48 -26.34 -19.70
N PRO A 92 -6.27 -26.13 -20.27
CA PRO A 92 -5.73 -26.94 -21.36
C PRO A 92 -5.90 -28.46 -21.18
N ARG A 93 -5.93 -29.21 -22.29
CA ARG A 93 -6.14 -30.67 -22.25
C ARG A 93 -4.97 -31.42 -21.61
N ASP A 94 -3.75 -30.90 -21.78
CA ASP A 94 -2.54 -31.52 -21.24
C ASP A 94 -2.63 -31.68 -19.72
N SER A 95 -2.06 -32.76 -19.19
CA SER A 95 -2.07 -33.04 -17.74
C SER A 95 -1.21 -32.05 -16.94
N GLN A 96 -0.39 -31.25 -17.63
CA GLN A 96 0.45 -30.21 -17.08
C GLN A 96 0.19 -28.90 -17.82
N ILE A 97 0.17 -27.79 -17.07
CA ILE A 97 0.12 -26.44 -17.62
C ILE A 97 1.30 -25.67 -17.07
N THR A 98 2.01 -25.00 -17.95
CA THR A 98 3.09 -24.08 -17.59
C THR A 98 2.73 -22.70 -18.11
N PHE A 99 2.70 -21.72 -17.21
CA PHE A 99 2.55 -20.32 -17.58
C PHE A 99 3.67 -19.50 -16.95
N THR A 100 3.99 -18.38 -17.60
CA THR A 100 5.05 -17.49 -17.17
C THR A 100 4.55 -16.05 -17.12
N TYR A 101 5.08 -15.32 -16.14
CA TYR A 101 4.88 -13.89 -16.02
C TYR A 101 6.20 -13.24 -15.60
N LYS A 102 6.33 -11.97 -15.92
CA LYS A 102 7.49 -11.15 -15.59
C LYS A 102 7.18 -10.33 -14.36
N ILE A 103 8.09 -10.30 -13.39
CA ILE A 103 8.06 -9.34 -12.28
C ILE A 103 9.07 -8.23 -12.58
N ASN A 104 8.62 -6.98 -12.63
CA ASN A 104 9.52 -5.82 -12.67
C ASN A 104 9.80 -5.36 -11.23
N ILE A 105 11.08 -5.17 -10.91
CA ILE A 105 11.59 -4.82 -9.59
C ILE A 105 11.83 -3.31 -9.54
N ASP A 106 11.28 -2.64 -8.53
CA ASP A 106 11.54 -1.21 -8.30
C ASP A 106 13.05 -0.97 -8.07
N PRO A 107 13.66 0.08 -8.65
CA PRO A 107 15.07 0.42 -8.45
C PRO A 107 15.50 0.64 -6.99
N THR A 108 14.55 0.74 -6.07
CA THR A 108 14.77 0.99 -4.65
C THR A 108 14.36 -0.17 -3.74
N ALA A 109 13.83 -1.27 -4.30
CA ALA A 109 13.42 -2.44 -3.54
C ALA A 109 14.63 -3.32 -3.22
N GLU A 110 14.89 -3.60 -1.94
CA GLU A 110 16.01 -4.45 -1.53
C GLU A 110 15.60 -5.53 -0.52
N GLY A 111 16.33 -6.64 -0.55
CA GLY A 111 16.14 -7.78 0.35
C GLY A 111 15.40 -8.95 -0.29
N PRO A 112 14.99 -9.96 0.49
CA PRO A 112 14.30 -11.12 -0.05
C PRO A 112 12.90 -10.74 -0.57
N LEU A 113 12.56 -11.26 -1.75
CA LEU A 113 11.22 -11.31 -2.30
C LEU A 113 10.69 -12.74 -2.16
N PHE A 114 9.66 -12.92 -1.34
CA PHE A 114 9.00 -14.22 -1.17
C PHE A 114 7.84 -14.36 -2.16
N LEU A 115 7.86 -15.44 -2.93
CA LEU A 115 6.87 -15.79 -3.95
C LEU A 115 6.08 -17.02 -3.49
N SER A 116 4.79 -16.86 -3.30
CA SER A 116 3.84 -17.93 -3.05
C SER A 116 2.47 -17.57 -3.64
N GLY A 117 1.64 -18.57 -3.90
CA GLY A 117 0.32 -18.40 -4.49
C GLY A 117 -0.65 -19.51 -4.12
N ILE A 118 -1.88 -19.34 -4.60
CA ILE A 118 -2.99 -20.27 -4.40
C ILE A 118 -3.55 -20.63 -5.77
N PHE A 119 -3.66 -21.91 -6.05
CA PHE A 119 -4.37 -22.44 -7.20
C PHE A 119 -5.72 -23.02 -6.77
N SER A 120 -6.79 -22.41 -7.26
CA SER A 120 -8.18 -22.84 -7.05
C SER A 120 -8.72 -23.51 -8.30
N TYR A 121 -9.34 -24.68 -8.18
CA TYR A 121 -10.01 -25.38 -9.27
C TYR A 121 -11.31 -26.01 -8.79
N ILE A 122 -12.14 -26.46 -9.72
CA ILE A 122 -13.37 -27.19 -9.43
C ILE A 122 -13.14 -28.67 -9.71
N GLU A 123 -13.47 -29.51 -8.75
CA GLU A 123 -13.44 -30.96 -8.88
C GLU A 123 -14.66 -31.53 -8.16
N ASN A 124 -15.41 -32.41 -8.83
CA ASN A 124 -16.66 -32.97 -8.30
C ASN A 124 -17.66 -31.89 -7.83
N ASN A 125 -17.75 -30.77 -8.58
CA ASN A 125 -18.56 -29.59 -8.25
C ASN A 125 -18.17 -28.85 -6.95
N GLU A 126 -17.03 -29.17 -6.35
CA GLU A 126 -16.49 -28.48 -5.19
C GLU A 126 -15.25 -27.66 -5.55
N ARG A 127 -15.08 -26.50 -4.91
CA ARG A 127 -13.84 -25.73 -5.03
C ARG A 127 -12.75 -26.39 -4.20
N ARG A 128 -11.63 -26.72 -4.83
CA ARG A 128 -10.39 -27.14 -4.20
C ARG A 128 -9.35 -26.02 -4.30
N ASN A 129 -8.51 -25.89 -3.27
CA ASN A 129 -7.39 -24.94 -3.23
C ASN A 129 -6.10 -25.70 -2.94
N ILE A 130 -5.02 -25.34 -3.65
CA ILE A 130 -3.66 -25.81 -3.40
C ILE A 130 -2.77 -24.59 -3.24
N GLU A 131 -2.07 -24.51 -2.12
CA GLU A 131 -1.05 -23.48 -1.91
C GLU A 131 0.27 -23.92 -2.55
N THR A 132 1.01 -22.98 -3.12
CA THR A 132 2.34 -23.26 -3.64
C THR A 132 3.37 -23.22 -2.52
N PRO A 133 4.48 -23.98 -2.63
CA PRO A 133 5.67 -23.73 -1.84
C PRO A 133 6.13 -22.28 -1.98
N THR A 134 6.73 -21.73 -0.92
CA THR A 134 7.32 -20.39 -0.96
C THR A 134 8.72 -20.44 -1.56
N VAL A 135 8.98 -19.63 -2.59
CA VAL A 135 10.30 -19.43 -3.21
C VAL A 135 10.84 -18.05 -2.83
N SER A 136 12.14 -17.95 -2.55
CA SER A 136 12.78 -16.68 -2.22
C SER A 136 13.70 -16.23 -3.35
N VAL A 137 13.60 -14.96 -3.74
CA VAL A 137 14.53 -14.29 -4.66
C VAL A 137 15.24 -13.17 -3.90
N ILE A 138 16.57 -13.19 -3.83
CA ILE A 138 17.32 -12.15 -3.14
C ILE A 138 17.52 -10.95 -4.06
N ILE A 139 16.92 -9.81 -3.72
CA ILE A 139 17.04 -8.57 -4.49
C ILE A 139 18.24 -7.76 -3.99
N ARG A 140 19.20 -7.52 -4.88
CA ARG A 140 20.49 -6.90 -4.58
C ARG A 140 20.67 -5.55 -5.28
N PRO A 141 21.39 -4.60 -4.66
CA PRO A 141 21.73 -3.34 -5.30
C PRO A 141 22.66 -3.56 -6.51
N VAL A 142 22.67 -2.58 -7.42
CA VAL A 142 23.57 -2.56 -8.58
C VAL A 142 25.03 -2.62 -8.10
N GLY A 143 25.84 -3.51 -8.68
CA GLY A 143 27.27 -3.64 -8.35
C GLY A 143 27.58 -4.48 -7.12
N TYR A 144 26.60 -5.19 -6.54
CA TYR A 144 26.88 -6.17 -5.49
C TYR A 144 27.79 -7.29 -6.01
N VAL A 145 28.91 -7.54 -5.33
CA VAL A 145 29.80 -8.67 -5.57
C VAL A 145 29.72 -9.58 -4.34
N ALA A 146 29.31 -10.83 -4.53
CA ALA A 146 29.28 -11.80 -3.45
C ALA A 146 30.71 -12.02 -2.92
N GLN A 147 30.94 -11.77 -1.63
CA GLN A 147 32.15 -12.22 -0.97
C GLN A 147 32.03 -13.73 -0.79
N ASN A 148 32.74 -14.50 -1.62
CA ASN A 148 32.87 -15.94 -1.46
C ASN A 148 33.66 -16.22 -0.16
N ASN A 149 32.97 -16.35 0.97
CA ASN A 149 33.53 -17.04 2.11
C ASN A 149 33.39 -18.55 1.88
N GLN A 150 34.29 -19.09 1.05
CA GLN A 150 34.65 -20.49 1.20
C GLN A 150 35.59 -20.57 2.41
N GLN A 151 35.04 -21.00 3.54
CA GLN A 151 35.88 -21.56 4.59
C GLN A 151 35.25 -22.86 5.07
N SER A 152 35.99 -23.93 4.76
CA SER A 152 35.67 -25.32 4.97
C SER A 152 35.26 -25.63 6.41
N SER A 153 34.33 -26.56 6.51
CA SER A 153 33.93 -27.26 7.71
C SER A 153 35.14 -27.75 8.52
N ASN A 154 35.15 -27.40 9.81
CA ASN A 154 35.35 -28.39 10.85
C ASN A 154 34.47 -28.02 12.04
N VAL A 155 33.66 -29.00 12.43
CA VAL A 155 32.74 -28.98 13.54
C VAL A 155 33.55 -29.01 14.83
N ASP A 156 33.41 -27.98 15.67
CA ASP A 156 33.19 -28.22 17.08
C ASP A 156 32.34 -27.10 17.71
N THR A 157 31.66 -27.50 18.77
CA THR A 157 30.37 -26.98 19.24
C THR A 157 30.49 -25.66 20.02
N THR A 158 29.41 -24.88 20.05
CA THR A 158 29.16 -23.64 20.84
C THR A 158 29.85 -22.34 20.41
N GLN A 159 29.23 -21.63 19.46
CA GLN A 159 28.89 -20.20 19.59
C GLN A 159 27.81 -19.90 18.54
N HIS A 160 26.62 -19.49 19.00
CA HIS A 160 25.63 -18.87 18.13
C HIS A 160 26.29 -17.60 17.56
N THR A 161 26.59 -17.59 16.28
CA THR A 161 26.97 -16.36 15.58
C THR A 161 25.69 -15.52 15.46
N GLU A 162 25.41 -14.73 16.50
CA GLU A 162 24.46 -13.63 16.43
C GLU A 162 24.79 -12.82 15.19
N THR A 163 23.87 -12.81 14.22
CA THR A 163 24.01 -11.93 13.06
C THR A 163 23.82 -10.50 13.57
N GLU A 164 24.94 -9.82 13.85
CA GLU A 164 24.98 -8.48 14.42
C GLU A 164 24.02 -7.52 13.68
N PHE A 165 23.13 -6.88 14.43
CA PHE A 165 22.17 -5.92 13.91
C PHE A 165 22.92 -4.63 13.55
N LYS A 166 23.13 -4.38 12.27
CA LYS A 166 23.75 -3.14 11.78
C LYS A 166 22.83 -1.94 12.00
N LEU A 167 22.93 -1.31 13.17
CA LEU A 167 22.07 -0.22 13.63
C LEU A 167 22.21 1.07 12.79
N GLU A 168 23.26 1.18 12.01
CA GLU A 168 23.46 2.26 11.03
C GLU A 168 22.52 2.15 9.83
N ASN A 169 21.93 0.97 9.58
CA ASN A 169 21.09 0.72 8.41
C ASN A 169 19.60 0.74 8.74
N VAL A 170 18.79 1.24 7.81
CA VAL A 170 17.34 1.10 7.89
C VAL A 170 16.96 -0.37 7.68
N PHE A 171 16.19 -0.93 8.61
CA PHE A 171 15.68 -2.31 8.53
C PHE A 171 14.32 -2.46 9.19
N CYS A 172 13.64 -3.55 8.83
CA CYS A 172 12.44 -4.02 9.51
C CYS A 172 12.54 -5.53 9.70
N TYR A 173 12.50 -5.99 10.94
CA TYR A 173 12.55 -7.40 11.30
C TYR A 173 11.27 -7.85 11.95
N ARG A 174 10.87 -9.08 11.68
CA ARG A 174 9.66 -9.70 12.19
C ARG A 174 9.99 -10.88 13.09
N GLN A 175 9.33 -10.94 14.23
CA GLN A 175 9.25 -12.12 15.08
C GLN A 175 7.78 -12.43 15.31
N ILE A 176 7.41 -13.71 15.25
CA ILE A 176 6.05 -14.17 15.47
C ILE A 176 6.05 -15.05 16.71
N GLU A 177 5.21 -14.71 17.67
CA GLU A 177 4.99 -15.52 18.87
C GLU A 177 3.55 -16.03 18.88
N ARG A 178 3.36 -17.27 19.30
CA ARG A 178 2.04 -17.86 19.46
C ARG A 178 1.77 -18.10 20.95
N THR A 179 0.62 -17.63 21.39
CA THR A 179 -0.02 -18.04 22.65
C THR A 179 -1.33 -18.75 22.28
N ASP A 180 -1.86 -19.64 23.13
CA ASP A 180 -2.93 -20.63 22.86
C ASP A 180 -3.90 -20.32 21.69
N ASN A 181 -4.50 -19.12 21.65
CA ASN A 181 -5.40 -18.66 20.57
C ASN A 181 -4.98 -17.36 19.86
N GLU A 182 -3.80 -16.81 20.15
CA GLU A 182 -3.36 -15.51 19.65
C GLU A 182 -1.99 -15.62 18.98
N ILE A 183 -1.89 -15.08 17.76
CA ILE A 183 -0.62 -14.97 17.06
C ILE A 183 -0.21 -13.50 17.11
N VAL A 184 0.86 -13.20 17.84
CA VAL A 184 1.41 -11.84 17.95
C VAL A 184 2.53 -11.70 16.94
N VAL A 185 2.40 -10.71 16.06
CA VAL A 185 3.44 -10.34 15.11
C VAL A 185 4.09 -9.06 15.61
N SER A 186 5.37 -9.16 15.96
CA SER A 186 6.20 -8.04 16.42
C SER A 186 7.14 -7.61 15.30
N LEU A 187 7.13 -6.32 14.98
CA LEU A 187 7.98 -5.71 13.96
C LEU A 187 8.95 -4.73 14.61
N LEU A 188 10.22 -5.09 14.62
CA LEU A 188 11.30 -4.22 15.02
C LEU A 188 11.72 -3.34 13.85
N VAL A 189 11.56 -2.04 14.02
CA VAL A 189 11.89 -1.03 13.01
C VAL A 189 13.12 -0.26 13.48
N ASN A 190 14.12 -0.17 12.60
CA ASN A 190 15.20 0.79 12.75
C ASN A 190 15.17 1.76 11.58
N THR A 191 15.10 3.04 11.89
CA THR A 191 15.06 4.14 10.92
C THR A 191 16.40 4.88 10.84
N ALA A 192 17.44 4.36 11.51
CA ALA A 192 18.79 4.91 11.50
C ALA A 192 18.79 6.44 11.71
N ASN A 193 19.41 7.20 10.81
CA ASN A 193 19.52 8.66 10.89
C ASN A 193 18.57 9.40 9.94
N LEU A 194 17.47 8.77 9.52
CA LEU A 194 16.48 9.43 8.67
C LEU A 194 15.94 10.72 9.37
N PRO A 195 15.56 11.77 8.62
CA PRO A 195 14.90 12.93 9.24
C PRO A 195 13.54 12.54 9.86
N ARG A 196 13.20 13.11 11.02
CA ARG A 196 12.02 12.68 11.82
C ARG A 196 10.70 13.23 11.30
N ASP A 197 10.74 14.32 10.54
CA ASP A 197 9.61 14.90 9.83
C ASP A 197 9.17 14.11 8.59
N LYS A 198 9.88 13.02 8.26
CA LYS A 198 9.62 12.22 7.05
C LYS A 198 8.65 11.07 7.30
N PHE A 199 8.07 10.62 6.20
CA PHE A 199 7.06 9.57 6.17
C PHE A 199 7.68 8.19 6.16
N ALA A 200 7.00 7.23 6.79
CA ALA A 200 7.26 5.82 6.60
C ALA A 200 5.98 5.00 6.65
N LYS A 201 6.01 3.83 6.02
CA LYS A 201 4.88 2.90 5.98
C LYS A 201 5.39 1.48 6.08
N ILE A 202 4.81 0.69 6.97
CA ILE A 202 4.90 -0.76 6.92
C ILE A 202 3.66 -1.29 6.22
N GLN A 203 3.84 -2.26 5.35
CA GLN A 203 2.78 -2.98 4.69
C GLN A 203 3.05 -4.48 4.71
N GLU A 204 2.18 -5.25 5.36
CA GLU A 204 2.23 -6.72 5.39
C GLU A 204 1.00 -7.34 4.75
N ILE A 205 1.22 -8.39 3.97
CA ILE A 205 0.20 -9.23 3.35
C ILE A 205 -0.05 -10.40 4.29
N VAL A 206 -1.29 -10.53 4.72
CA VAL A 206 -1.77 -11.59 5.60
C VAL A 206 -2.64 -12.55 4.79
N PRO A 207 -2.45 -13.87 4.84
CA PRO A 207 -3.33 -14.83 4.17
C PRO A 207 -4.81 -14.67 4.54
N ALA A 208 -5.70 -15.17 3.68
CA ALA A 208 -7.13 -15.25 3.98
C ALA A 208 -7.38 -16.13 5.23
N GLY A 209 -8.47 -15.87 5.94
CA GLY A 209 -8.82 -16.62 7.17
C GLY A 209 -8.30 -16.01 8.47
N TYR A 210 -7.69 -14.82 8.40
CA TYR A 210 -7.25 -14.06 9.58
C TYR A 210 -7.83 -12.65 9.60
N THR A 211 -8.09 -12.15 10.81
CA THR A 211 -8.29 -10.72 11.10
C THR A 211 -7.07 -10.18 11.85
N ALA A 212 -6.74 -8.90 11.65
CA ALA A 212 -5.64 -8.25 12.35
C ALA A 212 -6.10 -7.05 13.19
N THR A 213 -5.57 -6.92 14.41
CA THR A 213 -5.81 -5.78 15.31
C THR A 213 -4.51 -5.25 15.88
N ALA A 214 -4.36 -3.92 15.97
CA ALA A 214 -3.16 -3.30 16.54
C ALA A 214 -2.97 -3.64 18.03
N LEU A 215 -1.72 -3.79 18.46
CA LEU A 215 -1.33 -3.91 19.87
C LEU A 215 -0.43 -2.75 20.31
N GLU A 216 0.64 -2.48 19.56
CA GLU A 216 1.53 -1.33 19.73
C GLU A 216 1.74 -0.67 18.37
N THR A 217 1.59 0.64 18.29
CA THR A 217 1.67 1.38 17.02
C THR A 217 2.82 2.37 16.99
N ASN A 218 3.41 2.69 18.14
CA ASN A 218 4.43 3.71 18.30
C ASN A 218 4.16 4.97 17.45
N GLU A 219 3.00 5.60 17.69
CA GLU A 219 2.49 6.80 16.99
C GLU A 219 2.05 6.59 15.53
N GLY A 220 2.14 5.36 15.01
CA GLY A 220 1.68 5.00 13.69
C GLY A 220 0.16 4.86 13.61
N ILE A 221 -0.41 5.15 12.44
CA ILE A 221 -1.81 4.86 12.12
C ILE A 221 -1.89 3.41 11.64
N PHE A 222 -2.60 2.56 12.38
CA PHE A 222 -2.85 1.18 11.99
C PHE A 222 -4.12 1.06 11.12
N SER A 223 -4.06 0.18 10.12
CA SER A 223 -5.26 -0.29 9.42
C SER A 223 -5.09 -1.73 8.95
N PHE A 224 -6.20 -2.45 8.87
CA PHE A 224 -6.29 -3.76 8.24
C PHE A 224 -7.46 -3.77 7.25
N LYS A 225 -7.14 -3.93 5.96
CA LYS A 225 -8.14 -3.97 4.90
C LYS A 225 -7.64 -4.86 3.77
N ASP A 226 -8.54 -5.63 3.15
CA ASP A 226 -8.21 -6.48 2.00
C ASP A 226 -7.01 -7.40 2.25
N ASN A 227 -6.95 -7.97 3.46
CA ASN A 227 -5.87 -8.87 3.90
C ASN A 227 -4.49 -8.19 3.98
N ASN A 228 -4.48 -6.88 4.18
CA ASN A 228 -3.27 -6.08 4.25
C ASN A 228 -3.21 -5.29 5.55
N VAL A 229 -2.19 -5.57 6.37
CA VAL A 229 -1.84 -4.78 7.55
C VAL A 229 -1.00 -3.59 7.12
N LYS A 230 -1.35 -2.40 7.61
CA LYS A 230 -0.58 -1.18 7.38
C LYS A 230 -0.33 -0.45 8.69
N PHE A 231 0.90 0.00 8.88
CA PHE A 231 1.25 1.06 9.81
C PHE A 231 1.75 2.26 9.00
N LEU A 232 1.21 3.45 9.25
CA LEU A 232 1.58 4.68 8.55
C LEU A 232 2.04 5.75 9.54
N TRP A 233 3.26 6.25 9.32
CA TRP A 233 3.81 7.41 10.00
C TRP A 233 3.86 8.59 9.04
N MET A 234 3.17 9.66 9.42
CA MET A 234 3.24 10.96 8.73
C MET A 234 4.55 11.69 9.07
N SER A 235 5.01 11.48 10.30
CA SER A 235 6.34 11.83 10.78
C SER A 235 6.84 10.65 11.59
N LEU A 236 8.09 10.30 11.39
CA LEU A 236 8.68 9.18 12.08
C LEU A 236 8.80 9.47 13.58
N PRO A 237 8.67 8.43 14.44
CA PRO A 237 8.81 8.60 15.88
C PRO A 237 10.16 9.21 16.26
N SER A 238 10.20 9.89 17.40
CA SER A 238 11.43 10.49 17.94
C SER A 238 12.55 9.47 18.16
N GLN A 239 12.17 8.21 18.42
CA GLN A 239 13.07 7.09 18.59
C GLN A 239 13.54 6.58 17.24
N LYS A 240 14.84 6.32 17.10
CA LYS A 240 15.41 5.75 15.87
C LYS A 240 14.99 4.29 15.71
N GLN A 241 14.84 3.60 16.83
CA GLN A 241 14.48 2.21 16.90
C GLN A 241 13.21 2.04 17.75
N PHE A 242 12.26 1.27 17.25
CA PHE A 242 11.00 1.02 17.95
C PHE A 242 10.35 -0.28 17.47
N ILE A 243 9.39 -0.76 18.25
CA ILE A 243 8.57 -1.92 17.91
C ILE A 243 7.15 -1.45 17.64
N VAL A 244 6.55 -2.01 16.59
CA VAL A 244 5.11 -2.07 16.44
C VAL A 244 4.66 -3.51 16.44
N SER A 245 3.43 -3.76 16.85
CA SER A 245 2.89 -5.10 16.88
C SER A 245 1.40 -5.13 16.60
N TYR A 246 0.96 -6.24 16.05
CA TYR A 246 -0.44 -6.54 15.83
C TYR A 246 -0.71 -8.00 16.16
N LYS A 247 -1.96 -8.26 16.51
CA LYS A 247 -2.49 -9.59 16.76
C LYS A 247 -3.19 -10.09 15.51
N LEU A 248 -2.90 -11.33 15.13
CA LEU A 248 -3.67 -12.12 14.17
C LEU A 248 -4.61 -13.05 14.93
N THR A 249 -5.89 -12.97 14.57
CA THR A 249 -6.94 -13.85 15.09
C THR A 249 -7.50 -14.67 13.92
N PRO A 250 -7.40 -16.01 13.96
CA PRO A 250 -8.02 -16.85 12.96
C PRO A 250 -9.54 -16.72 12.99
N VAL A 251 -10.18 -16.75 11.82
CA VAL A 251 -11.65 -16.64 11.70
C VAL A 251 -12.34 -17.98 11.99
N ASN A 252 -11.70 -19.13 11.72
CA ASN A 252 -12.32 -20.46 11.79
C ASN A 252 -11.55 -21.44 12.73
N GLY A 253 -11.37 -21.07 14.01
CA GLY A 253 -10.73 -21.94 15.01
C GLY A 253 -9.19 -21.90 14.99
N MET A 254 -8.52 -22.87 15.60
CA MET A 254 -7.05 -22.89 15.64
C MET A 254 -6.47 -23.02 14.22
N SER A 255 -5.59 -22.08 13.88
CA SER A 255 -4.88 -22.05 12.60
C SER A 255 -3.38 -22.00 12.83
N GLU A 256 -2.58 -22.51 11.90
CA GLU A 256 -1.11 -22.49 11.94
C GLU A 256 -0.56 -21.05 11.89
N ILE A 257 0.75 -20.86 12.09
CA ILE A 257 1.36 -19.53 11.89
C ILE A 257 1.33 -19.21 10.39
N PRO A 258 0.66 -18.13 9.94
CA PRO A 258 0.57 -17.84 8.52
C PRO A 258 1.92 -17.42 7.95
N ALA A 259 2.17 -17.79 6.68
CA ALA A 259 3.25 -17.20 5.91
C ALA A 259 2.93 -15.72 5.63
N LEU A 260 3.76 -14.83 6.15
CA LEU A 260 3.61 -13.38 6.00
C LEU A 260 4.70 -12.82 5.10
N SER A 261 4.35 -11.83 4.28
CA SER A 261 5.31 -11.06 3.48
C SER A 261 5.01 -9.57 3.58
N GLY A 262 6.03 -8.73 3.50
CA GLY A 262 5.81 -7.30 3.60
C GLY A 262 7.07 -6.47 3.42
N SER A 263 6.87 -5.15 3.45
CA SER A 263 7.93 -4.18 3.28
C SER A 263 7.75 -2.95 4.18
N LEU A 264 8.87 -2.34 4.51
CA LEU A 264 8.98 -0.99 5.04
C LEU A 264 9.29 -0.04 3.86
N SER A 265 8.45 0.95 3.63
CA SER A 265 8.69 2.06 2.71
C SER A 265 8.99 3.34 3.50
N TYR A 266 9.97 4.13 3.07
CA TYR A 266 10.34 5.38 3.75
C TYR A 266 10.89 6.40 2.75
N ILE A 267 10.93 7.68 3.16
CA ILE A 267 11.53 8.74 2.34
C ILE A 267 12.96 9.00 2.77
N GLU A 268 13.89 8.91 1.82
CA GLU A 268 15.29 9.25 1.98
C GLU A 268 15.77 10.00 0.74
N ASN A 269 16.41 11.17 0.93
CA ASN A 269 16.84 12.05 -0.17
C ASN A 269 15.71 12.36 -1.18
N GLU A 270 14.51 12.66 -0.65
CA GLU A 270 13.28 12.94 -1.42
C GLU A 270 12.78 11.78 -2.31
N ALA A 271 13.36 10.58 -2.19
CA ALA A 271 12.93 9.40 -2.91
C ALA A 271 12.29 8.38 -1.95
N THR A 272 11.29 7.63 -2.45
CA THR A 272 10.79 6.45 -1.72
C THR A 272 11.81 5.33 -1.82
N LYS A 273 12.14 4.73 -0.68
CA LYS A 273 12.98 3.53 -0.55
C LYS A 273 12.17 2.40 0.03
N ILE A 274 12.48 1.16 -0.36
CA ILE A 274 11.72 -0.02 0.06
C ILE A 274 12.69 -1.08 0.61
N LYS A 275 12.45 -1.50 1.85
CA LYS A 275 13.17 -2.62 2.50
C LYS A 275 12.20 -3.75 2.80
N SER A 276 12.51 -4.96 2.34
CA SER A 276 11.74 -6.15 2.70
C SER A 276 11.83 -6.43 4.20
N ILE A 277 10.71 -6.90 4.76
CA ILE A 277 10.66 -7.37 6.15
C ILE A 277 11.26 -8.78 6.21
N GLN A 278 12.18 -9.00 7.14
CA GLN A 278 12.87 -10.29 7.30
C GLN A 278 12.54 -10.93 8.65
N ASN A 279 12.41 -12.26 8.69
CA ASN A 279 12.23 -12.98 9.96
C ASN A 279 13.54 -12.98 10.76
N LYS A 280 13.50 -12.51 12.00
CA LYS A 280 14.60 -12.60 12.97
C LYS A 280 14.06 -12.65 14.39
N ASP A 281 14.70 -13.45 15.24
CA ASP A 281 14.43 -13.42 16.67
C ASP A 281 15.15 -12.22 17.31
N PHE A 282 14.39 -11.35 17.95
CA PHE A 282 14.90 -10.14 18.61
C PHE A 282 14.26 -9.86 19.98
N LEU A 283 13.11 -10.42 20.32
CA LEU A 283 12.38 -10.11 21.57
C LEU A 283 13.13 -10.54 22.84
N ASN A 284 14.06 -11.49 22.73
CA ASN A 284 14.94 -11.91 23.82
C ASN A 284 16.40 -11.46 23.63
N SER A 285 16.66 -10.57 22.67
CA SER A 285 18.01 -10.09 22.34
C SER A 285 18.39 -8.84 23.15
N SER A 286 19.70 -8.58 23.26
CA SER A 286 20.25 -7.33 23.82
C SER A 286 19.70 -6.07 23.14
N LEU A 287 19.20 -6.18 21.91
CA LEU A 287 18.55 -5.10 21.17
C LEU A 287 17.26 -4.59 21.81
N MET A 288 16.58 -5.39 22.63
CA MET A 288 15.42 -4.93 23.39
C MET A 288 15.80 -3.92 24.46
N ALA A 289 17.02 -4.00 25.00
CA ALA A 289 17.52 -3.05 25.98
C ALA A 289 17.62 -1.64 25.37
N SER A 290 18.16 -1.51 24.15
CA SER A 290 18.27 -0.20 23.47
C SER A 290 16.92 0.41 23.11
N VAL A 291 15.94 -0.41 22.71
CA VAL A 291 14.55 0.04 22.47
C VAL A 291 13.91 0.54 23.78
N ASN A 292 14.07 -0.22 24.86
CA ASN A 292 13.50 0.12 26.17
C ASN A 292 14.13 1.39 26.75
N GLU A 293 15.44 1.58 26.63
CA GLU A 293 16.14 2.80 27.06
C GLU A 293 15.61 4.04 26.32
N GLN A 294 15.46 3.97 24.99
CA GLN A 294 14.88 5.08 24.21
C GLN A 294 13.43 5.39 24.62
N LYS A 295 12.65 4.35 24.99
CA LYS A 295 11.26 4.52 25.44
C LYS A 295 11.21 5.22 26.81
N GLN A 296 12.12 4.88 27.71
CA GLN A 296 12.24 5.53 29.03
C GLN A 296 12.68 6.99 28.92
N GLN A 297 13.66 7.31 28.07
CA GLN A 297 14.11 8.70 27.84
C GLN A 297 12.99 9.57 27.27
N LYS A 298 12.18 9.04 26.35
CA LYS A 298 11.00 9.74 25.82
C LYS A 298 9.99 10.06 26.92
N ASN A 299 9.66 9.07 27.77
CA ASN A 299 8.72 9.26 28.87
C ASN A 299 9.23 10.29 29.89
N GLN A 300 10.53 10.28 30.22
CA GLN A 300 11.13 11.29 31.12
C GLN A 300 11.08 12.70 30.54
N ASN A 301 11.37 12.87 29.25
CA ASN A 301 11.27 14.18 28.59
C ASN A 301 9.82 14.69 28.52
N GLN A 302 8.83 13.81 28.35
CA GLN A 302 7.42 14.18 28.33
C GLN A 302 6.89 14.58 29.72
N ILE A 303 7.42 13.96 30.79
CA ILE A 303 7.14 14.34 32.19
C ILE A 303 7.76 15.71 32.53
N ASN A 304 8.98 15.98 32.06
CA ASN A 304 9.65 17.27 32.30
C ASN A 304 8.99 18.46 31.57
N ILE A 305 8.40 18.24 30.39
CA ILE A 305 7.60 19.27 29.68
C ILE A 305 6.29 19.57 30.43
N SER A 306 5.71 18.58 31.10
CA SER A 306 4.48 18.77 31.88
C SER A 306 4.74 19.54 33.19
N ASN A 307 5.92 19.37 33.80
CA ASN A 307 6.30 20.08 35.04
C ASN A 307 6.70 21.56 34.79
N ASN A 308 7.21 21.91 33.61
CA ASN A 308 7.56 23.31 33.29
C ASN A 308 6.35 24.21 32.98
N ASN A 309 5.16 23.63 32.70
CA ASN A 309 3.93 24.39 32.48
C ASN A 309 3.15 24.71 33.77
N GLN A 310 3.59 24.24 34.95
CA GLN A 310 2.98 24.58 36.25
C GLN A 310 3.64 25.77 36.97
N THR A 311 4.80 26.25 36.52
CA THR A 311 5.50 27.38 37.16
C THR A 311 5.21 28.76 36.55
N THR A 312 4.38 28.85 35.51
CA THR A 312 4.00 30.12 34.87
C THR A 312 2.55 30.57 35.11
N GLN A 313 1.79 29.87 35.97
CA GLN A 313 0.39 30.23 36.28
C GLN A 313 0.15 30.76 37.71
N LEU A 314 1.19 31.20 38.44
CA LEU A 314 1.01 31.86 39.75
C LEU A 314 1.36 33.36 39.83
N ASN A 315 1.73 34.03 38.74
CA ASN A 315 2.17 35.44 38.82
C ASN A 315 1.39 36.47 37.98
N ASN A 316 0.17 36.16 37.52
CA ASN A 316 -0.68 37.14 36.83
C ASN A 316 -2.10 37.26 37.43
N GLN A 317 -2.18 37.42 38.75
CA GLN A 317 -3.33 38.03 39.41
C GLN A 317 -2.86 39.09 40.40
N GLN A 318 -2.42 40.24 39.88
CA GLN A 318 -2.60 41.52 40.54
C GLN A 318 -2.39 42.67 39.54
N ASN A 319 -3.31 43.63 39.60
CA ASN A 319 -3.30 44.95 38.98
C ASN A 319 -3.87 45.10 37.56
N GLN A 320 -5.20 45.14 37.51
CA GLN A 320 -5.89 46.19 36.75
C GLN A 320 -6.93 46.86 37.64
N THR A 321 -6.67 48.09 38.08
CA THR A 321 -7.70 49.12 38.32
C THR A 321 -7.04 50.51 38.33
N ASN A 322 -7.61 51.40 37.51
CA ASN A 322 -7.58 52.87 37.53
C ASN A 322 -6.41 53.68 36.92
N ASN A 323 -6.78 54.27 35.77
CA ASN A 323 -6.97 55.71 35.52
C ASN A 323 -5.88 56.53 34.81
N ASN A 324 -6.35 57.04 33.66
CA ASN A 324 -6.24 58.39 33.12
C ASN A 324 -4.86 58.95 32.78
N GLN A 325 -4.61 59.08 31.47
CA GLN A 325 -4.19 60.36 30.92
C GLN A 325 -5.02 60.73 29.69
N ASN A 326 -5.45 62.00 29.72
CA ASN A 326 -6.24 62.68 28.73
C ASN A 326 -5.32 63.60 27.89
N ASN A 327 -5.82 63.95 26.70
CA ASN A 327 -5.52 65.14 25.89
C ASN A 327 -4.40 65.12 24.82
N ASN A 328 -4.91 65.06 23.58
CA ASN A 328 -4.90 66.15 22.57
C ASN A 328 -3.86 66.16 21.43
N ASN A 329 -4.42 65.82 20.25
CA ASN A 329 -4.53 66.65 19.04
C ASN A 329 -3.26 66.88 18.18
N GLN A 330 -3.25 66.35 16.95
CA GLN A 330 -3.46 67.14 15.72
C GLN A 330 -3.34 66.30 14.42
N ASN A 331 -4.22 66.66 13.47
CA ASN A 331 -4.24 66.49 12.01
C ASN A 331 -2.90 66.17 11.29
N LEU A 332 -2.94 65.41 10.19
CA LEU A 332 -3.03 65.95 8.81
C LEU A 332 -2.98 64.83 7.74
N ALA A 333 -3.74 65.02 6.68
CA ALA A 333 -3.80 64.18 5.48
C ALA A 333 -2.79 64.61 4.38
N ASN A 334 -2.72 63.80 3.31
CA ASN A 334 -2.07 63.98 1.99
C ASN A 334 -0.61 63.49 1.91
N ASN A 335 -0.07 62.91 0.82
CA ASN A 335 -0.52 62.71 -0.56
C ASN A 335 0.34 61.66 -1.28
N THR A 336 -0.29 60.88 -2.18
CA THR A 336 0.12 60.48 -3.56
C THR A 336 1.60 60.24 -3.96
N ASN A 337 1.88 59.07 -4.54
CA ASN A 337 2.38 58.89 -5.94
C ASN A 337 2.47 57.38 -6.28
N LYS A 338 1.62 56.87 -7.19
CA LYS A 338 1.85 56.63 -8.64
C LYS A 338 2.99 55.64 -8.96
N GLN A 339 2.65 54.47 -9.52
CA GLN A 339 2.82 54.21 -10.96
C GLN A 339 2.19 52.88 -11.43
N ASN A 340 1.37 53.02 -12.47
CA ASN A 340 0.86 51.99 -13.39
C ASN A 340 1.97 51.45 -14.30
N LYS A 341 1.82 50.20 -14.77
CA LYS A 341 1.82 49.89 -16.22
C LYS A 341 1.31 48.48 -16.53
N ASN A 342 0.24 48.46 -17.35
CA ASN A 342 -0.27 47.32 -18.13
C ASN A 342 0.72 46.91 -19.22
N ASN A 343 0.63 45.66 -19.70
CA ASN A 343 0.63 45.40 -21.14
C ASN A 343 -0.11 44.10 -21.52
N LYS A 344 -1.02 44.24 -22.49
CA LYS A 344 -1.71 43.22 -23.30
C LYS A 344 -0.98 43.11 -24.64
N GLN A 345 -0.98 41.92 -25.26
CA GLN A 345 -1.05 41.59 -26.72
C GLN A 345 -0.29 40.28 -27.01
N ASN A 346 -0.62 39.42 -27.99
CA ASN A 346 -1.76 39.27 -28.90
C ASN A 346 -1.73 37.84 -29.49
N LYS A 347 -2.86 37.43 -30.07
CA LYS A 347 -3.14 36.24 -30.89
C LYS A 347 -2.22 36.08 -32.11
N ASN A 348 -2.04 34.82 -32.55
CA ASN A 348 -2.27 34.43 -33.94
C ASN A 348 -2.77 32.98 -34.06
N THR A 349 -3.69 32.79 -34.99
CA THR A 349 -4.46 31.58 -35.34
C THR A 349 -3.97 31.03 -36.68
N THR A 350 -3.95 29.70 -36.82
CA THR A 350 -4.15 29.03 -38.13
C THR A 350 -5.14 27.89 -37.96
N THR A 351 -6.20 27.95 -38.76
CA THR A 351 -7.31 26.99 -38.85
C THR A 351 -6.95 25.90 -39.86
N ASN A 352 -7.25 24.64 -39.55
CA ASN A 352 -7.73 23.67 -40.54
C ASN A 352 -8.74 22.73 -39.86
N ASN A 353 -9.94 22.69 -40.45
CA ASN A 353 -11.11 21.95 -39.97
C ASN A 353 -11.00 20.47 -40.35
N ASN A 354 -11.32 19.58 -39.39
CA ASN A 354 -12.32 18.54 -39.60
C ASN A 354 -12.84 18.00 -38.26
N GLN A 355 -14.17 17.87 -38.21
CA GLN A 355 -15.01 17.52 -37.07
C GLN A 355 -14.78 16.08 -36.61
N ASN A 356 -14.64 15.83 -35.30
CA ASN A 356 -15.53 14.97 -34.51
C ASN A 356 -15.11 14.88 -33.03
N VAL A 357 -15.95 15.49 -32.19
CA VAL A 357 -16.34 15.13 -30.81
C VAL A 357 -15.30 14.40 -29.93
N ALA A 358 -14.55 15.17 -29.13
CA ALA A 358 -14.19 14.86 -27.74
C ALA A 358 -13.40 16.04 -27.12
N ASN A 359 -14.09 17.03 -26.55
CA ASN A 359 -13.43 18.01 -25.67
C ASN A 359 -13.23 17.38 -24.29
N ASN A 360 -12.31 16.41 -24.21
CA ASN A 360 -11.70 15.99 -22.96
C ASN A 360 -10.72 17.09 -22.55
N THR A 361 -11.13 17.96 -21.63
CA THR A 361 -10.15 18.77 -20.89
C THR A 361 -9.33 17.82 -20.03
N VAL A 362 -8.16 17.44 -20.53
CA VAL A 362 -7.10 16.78 -19.79
C VAL A 362 -6.93 17.49 -18.44
N PRO A 363 -6.88 16.77 -17.31
CA PRO A 363 -6.62 17.39 -16.02
C PRO A 363 -5.35 18.22 -16.11
N ILE A 364 -5.43 19.50 -15.75
CA ILE A 364 -4.24 20.36 -15.68
C ILE A 364 -3.31 19.71 -14.64
N PRO A 365 -2.01 19.55 -14.93
CA PRO A 365 -1.06 19.07 -13.93
C PRO A 365 -1.13 19.97 -12.70
N GLU A 366 -1.65 19.41 -11.61
CA GLU A 366 -1.75 20.10 -10.34
C GLU A 366 -0.63 19.60 -9.44
N THR A 367 0.08 20.52 -8.80
CA THR A 367 1.10 20.22 -7.79
C THR A 367 0.55 20.43 -6.39
N GLY A 368 0.93 19.57 -5.46
CA GLY A 368 0.47 19.57 -4.08
C GLY A 368 -0.94 19.00 -3.89
N ILE A 369 -1.51 19.27 -2.70
CA ILE A 369 -2.84 18.83 -2.34
C ILE A 369 -3.90 19.76 -2.92
N LYS A 370 -4.87 19.18 -3.64
CA LYS A 370 -6.03 19.86 -4.19
C LYS A 370 -7.31 19.14 -3.80
N PHE A 371 -8.30 19.91 -3.38
CA PHE A 371 -9.66 19.44 -3.12
C PHE A 371 -10.56 19.87 -4.27
N ARG A 372 -11.45 18.99 -4.72
CA ARG A 372 -12.46 19.26 -5.74
C ARG A 372 -13.82 18.81 -5.24
N VAL A 373 -14.90 19.27 -5.87
CA VAL A 373 -16.25 18.80 -5.55
C VAL A 373 -16.70 17.87 -6.66
N GLN A 374 -16.89 16.58 -6.34
CA GLN A 374 -17.49 15.62 -7.26
C GLN A 374 -19.01 15.80 -7.26
N ILE A 375 -19.58 16.03 -8.44
CA ILE A 375 -21.00 16.33 -8.63
C ILE A 375 -21.77 15.20 -9.31
N ALA A 376 -21.08 14.26 -9.97
CA ALA A 376 -21.68 13.07 -10.55
C ALA A 376 -20.62 12.00 -10.87
N ALA A 377 -21.08 10.76 -11.06
CA ALA A 377 -20.32 9.71 -11.71
C ALA A 377 -21.26 8.83 -12.55
N GLY A 378 -20.82 8.41 -13.73
CA GLY A 378 -21.60 7.52 -14.59
C GLY A 378 -20.73 6.61 -15.47
N HIS A 379 -21.25 5.44 -15.83
CA HIS A 379 -20.57 4.50 -16.73
C HIS A 379 -20.52 5.00 -18.19
N LYS A 380 -21.43 5.90 -18.58
CA LYS A 380 -21.46 6.50 -19.91
C LYS A 380 -20.89 7.91 -19.86
N LEU A 381 -19.99 8.22 -20.80
CA LEU A 381 -19.48 9.57 -20.99
C LEU A 381 -20.60 10.47 -21.49
N VAL A 382 -20.90 11.53 -20.75
CA VAL A 382 -21.75 12.65 -21.22
C VAL A 382 -20.90 13.87 -21.54
N ASN A 383 -21.41 14.72 -22.43
CA ASN A 383 -20.78 16.01 -22.70
C ASN A 383 -20.97 16.94 -21.49
N ALA A 384 -19.93 17.07 -20.67
CA ALA A 384 -20.01 17.75 -19.39
C ALA A 384 -20.47 19.23 -19.51
N ARG A 385 -20.06 19.93 -20.58
CA ARG A 385 -20.42 21.33 -20.81
C ARG A 385 -21.92 21.53 -21.03
N TYR A 386 -22.57 20.63 -21.77
CA TYR A 386 -24.00 20.75 -22.05
C TYR A 386 -24.86 20.08 -20.97
N TYR A 387 -24.43 18.92 -20.49
CA TYR A 387 -25.19 18.14 -19.52
C TYR A 387 -25.37 18.90 -18.19
N PHE A 388 -24.29 19.43 -17.61
CA PHE A 388 -24.34 20.07 -16.29
C PHE A 388 -24.90 21.50 -16.30
N LYS A 389 -24.97 22.13 -17.48
CA LYS A 389 -25.64 23.43 -17.64
C LYS A 389 -27.14 23.36 -17.28
N ASN A 390 -27.78 22.23 -17.56
CA ASN A 390 -29.18 21.98 -17.20
C ASN A 390 -29.40 21.82 -15.69
N PHE A 391 -28.31 21.64 -14.92
CA PHE A 391 -28.32 21.55 -13.46
C PHE A 391 -27.77 22.84 -12.80
N ASN A 392 -27.78 23.95 -13.54
CA ASN A 392 -27.26 25.26 -13.09
C ASN A 392 -25.76 25.27 -12.74
N ILE A 393 -24.97 24.30 -13.23
CA ILE A 393 -23.51 24.31 -13.12
C ILE A 393 -22.96 25.02 -14.35
N ASN A 394 -22.58 26.29 -14.17
CA ASN A 394 -22.05 27.14 -15.24
C ASN A 394 -20.52 27.20 -15.29
N GLU A 395 -19.84 26.56 -14.33
CA GLU A 395 -18.38 26.49 -14.27
C GLU A 395 -17.81 25.31 -15.07
N THR A 396 -16.49 25.29 -15.24
CA THR A 396 -15.80 24.20 -15.93
C THR A 396 -15.93 22.91 -15.12
N VAL A 397 -16.51 21.89 -15.75
CA VAL A 397 -16.57 20.53 -15.21
C VAL A 397 -15.41 19.72 -15.77
N GLN A 398 -14.56 19.21 -14.88
CA GLN A 398 -13.47 18.30 -15.22
C GLN A 398 -13.97 16.86 -15.20
N VAL A 399 -13.52 16.08 -16.19
CA VAL A 399 -13.91 14.67 -16.36
C VAL A 399 -12.67 13.80 -16.16
N GLU A 400 -12.77 12.83 -15.27
CA GLU A 400 -11.74 11.81 -15.07
C GLU A 400 -12.33 10.40 -15.25
N GLN A 401 -11.52 9.47 -15.74
CA GLN A 401 -11.91 8.07 -15.84
C GLN A 401 -11.23 7.26 -14.73
N HIS A 402 -12.02 6.47 -14.00
CA HIS A 402 -11.52 5.60 -12.93
C HIS A 402 -12.41 4.37 -12.80
N GLU A 403 -11.85 3.17 -13.02
CA GLU A 403 -12.57 1.89 -12.91
C GLU A 403 -13.84 1.82 -13.76
N GLY A 404 -13.79 2.33 -15.00
CA GLY A 404 -14.95 2.35 -15.91
C GLY A 404 -15.99 3.43 -15.62
N TRP A 405 -15.79 4.24 -14.58
CA TRP A 405 -16.62 5.40 -14.27
C TRP A 405 -16.02 6.67 -14.86
N HIS A 406 -16.88 7.48 -15.49
CA HIS A 406 -16.62 8.87 -15.80
C HIS A 406 -17.08 9.70 -14.60
N LYS A 407 -16.13 10.31 -13.90
CA LYS A 407 -16.40 11.12 -12.71
C LYS A 407 -16.29 12.59 -13.10
N TYR A 408 -17.23 13.38 -12.58
CA TYR A 408 -17.39 14.79 -12.92
C TYR A 408 -17.11 15.63 -11.68
N THR A 409 -16.10 16.47 -11.77
CA THR A 409 -15.66 17.33 -10.65
C THR A 409 -15.62 18.79 -11.05
N ILE A 410 -15.85 19.67 -10.08
CA ILE A 410 -15.78 21.12 -10.25
C ILE A 410 -14.88 21.75 -9.19
N GLY A 411 -14.31 22.90 -9.54
CA GLY A 411 -13.36 23.63 -8.72
C GLY A 411 -12.03 22.90 -8.50
N SER A 412 -11.06 23.64 -7.95
CA SER A 412 -9.78 23.12 -7.49
C SER A 412 -9.28 24.03 -6.38
N PHE A 413 -9.28 23.53 -5.16
CA PHE A 413 -9.08 24.31 -3.94
C PHE A 413 -7.85 23.82 -3.20
N GLY A 414 -7.02 24.75 -2.71
CA GLY A 414 -5.90 24.41 -1.83
C GLY A 414 -6.36 24.07 -0.42
N ALA A 415 -7.52 24.59 0.02
CA ALA A 415 -8.07 24.32 1.34
C ALA A 415 -9.37 23.49 1.28
N TYR A 416 -9.49 22.51 2.18
CA TYR A 416 -10.66 21.66 2.34
C TYR A 416 -11.91 22.47 2.68
N LYS A 417 -11.77 23.49 3.53
CA LYS A 417 -12.88 24.38 3.89
C LYS A 417 -13.52 25.02 2.66
N ASP A 418 -12.73 25.48 1.70
CA ASP A 418 -13.24 26.13 0.48
C ASP A 418 -13.98 25.12 -0.41
N ALA A 419 -13.46 23.90 -0.55
CA ALA A 419 -14.13 22.82 -1.26
C ALA A 419 -15.44 22.40 -0.57
N ARG A 420 -15.45 22.36 0.77
CA ARG A 420 -16.65 22.08 1.56
C ARG A 420 -17.69 23.17 1.37
N ASP A 421 -17.30 24.44 1.46
CA ASP A 421 -18.19 25.59 1.25
C ASP A 421 -18.76 25.57 -0.18
N LYS A 422 -17.93 25.22 -1.16
CA LYS A 422 -18.39 25.02 -2.54
C LYS A 422 -19.41 23.88 -2.66
N ARG A 423 -19.18 22.74 -2.00
CA ARG A 423 -20.15 21.63 -1.96
C ARG A 423 -21.49 22.08 -1.37
N VAL A 424 -21.46 22.86 -0.28
CA VAL A 424 -22.69 23.43 0.31
C VAL A 424 -23.40 24.35 -0.68
N GLN A 425 -22.67 25.19 -1.42
CA GLN A 425 -23.26 26.02 -2.47
C GLN A 425 -23.91 25.20 -3.59
N VAL A 426 -23.31 24.07 -3.99
CA VAL A 426 -23.92 23.15 -4.97
C VAL A 426 -25.23 22.60 -4.43
N TRP A 427 -25.26 22.13 -3.19
CA TRP A 427 -26.48 21.59 -2.57
C TRP A 427 -27.60 22.63 -2.45
N GLN A 428 -27.27 23.91 -2.26
CA GLN A 428 -28.26 24.97 -2.06
C GLN A 428 -28.81 25.54 -3.38
N ASN A 429 -27.98 25.60 -4.43
CA ASN A 429 -28.31 26.34 -5.66
C ASN A 429 -28.61 25.43 -6.87
N THR A 430 -28.49 24.11 -6.70
CA THR A 430 -28.68 23.13 -7.77
C THR A 430 -29.52 21.94 -7.29
N PRO A 431 -30.05 21.12 -8.22
CA PRO A 431 -30.72 19.87 -7.88
C PRO A 431 -29.79 18.75 -7.35
N ILE A 432 -28.48 18.99 -7.28
CA ILE A 432 -27.48 17.99 -6.92
C ILE A 432 -27.25 18.04 -5.41
N HIS A 433 -27.78 17.07 -4.67
CA HIS A 433 -27.73 17.02 -3.19
C HIS A 433 -26.77 15.94 -2.64
N ASP A 434 -26.18 15.13 -3.51
CA ASP A 434 -25.26 14.05 -3.18
C ASP A 434 -23.80 14.38 -3.52
N ALA A 435 -23.52 15.62 -3.94
CA ALA A 435 -22.16 16.08 -4.22
C ALA A 435 -21.26 15.95 -2.97
N PHE A 436 -20.00 15.57 -3.17
CA PHE A 436 -19.04 15.41 -2.07
C PHE A 436 -17.64 15.90 -2.44
N VAL A 437 -16.82 16.17 -1.42
CA VAL A 437 -15.44 16.62 -1.62
C VAL A 437 -14.55 15.41 -1.95
N SER A 438 -13.79 15.50 -3.04
CA SER A 438 -12.70 14.59 -3.38
C SER A 438 -11.36 15.31 -3.22
N ALA A 439 -10.28 14.54 -3.07
CA ALA A 439 -8.94 15.09 -2.88
C ALA A 439 -7.91 14.42 -3.78
N TYR A 440 -6.88 15.18 -4.12
CA TYR A 440 -5.84 14.82 -5.06
C TYR A 440 -4.49 15.27 -4.51
N ASN A 441 -3.47 14.44 -4.69
CA ASN A 441 -2.07 14.77 -4.46
C ASN A 441 -1.32 14.64 -5.77
N ASN A 442 -0.78 15.75 -6.27
CA ASN A 442 -0.09 15.80 -7.55
C ASN A 442 -0.92 15.22 -8.72
N GLY A 443 -2.23 15.50 -8.74
CA GLY A 443 -3.18 14.97 -9.73
C GLY A 443 -3.64 13.52 -9.50
N THR A 444 -3.02 12.78 -8.59
CA THR A 444 -3.47 11.43 -8.20
C THR A 444 -4.52 11.50 -7.12
N ARG A 445 -5.66 10.83 -7.29
CA ARG A 445 -6.74 10.83 -6.31
C ARG A 445 -6.33 10.10 -5.03
N ILE A 446 -6.63 10.72 -3.89
CA ILE A 446 -6.41 10.18 -2.54
C ILE A 446 -7.67 10.38 -1.70
N THR A 447 -7.73 9.79 -0.50
CA THR A 447 -8.84 10.04 0.42
C THR A 447 -8.78 11.47 0.97
N VAL A 448 -9.93 12.04 1.31
CA VAL A 448 -10.00 13.38 1.93
C VAL A 448 -9.25 13.41 3.26
N GLN A 449 -9.31 12.32 4.02
CA GLN A 449 -8.56 12.18 5.27
C GLN A 449 -7.06 12.23 5.02
N GLU A 450 -6.54 11.46 4.06
CA GLU A 450 -5.13 11.53 3.64
C GLU A 450 -4.74 12.96 3.22
N ALA A 451 -5.59 13.63 2.44
CA ALA A 451 -5.31 14.98 1.96
C ALA A 451 -5.28 16.02 3.08
N LEU A 452 -6.22 15.96 4.02
CA LEU A 452 -6.24 16.81 5.21
C LEU A 452 -5.00 16.61 6.07
N MET A 453 -4.55 15.36 6.19
CA MET A 453 -3.33 15.02 6.92
C MET A 453 -2.08 15.56 6.21
N ILE A 454 -1.96 15.40 4.89
CA ILE A 454 -0.79 15.89 4.12
C ILE A 454 -0.76 17.42 4.09
N ALA A 455 -1.91 18.07 3.94
CA ALA A 455 -2.01 19.53 3.86
C ALA A 455 -2.03 20.22 5.25
N ASN A 456 -1.98 19.45 6.34
CA ASN A 456 -2.14 19.91 7.73
C ASN A 456 -3.40 20.79 7.93
N GLN A 457 -4.54 20.30 7.43
CA GLN A 457 -5.83 20.99 7.52
C GLN A 457 -6.80 20.19 8.37
N LYS A 458 -7.72 20.90 9.04
CA LYS A 458 -8.73 20.29 9.89
C LYS A 458 -9.98 19.93 9.09
N TRP A 459 -10.59 18.81 9.44
CA TRP A 459 -11.95 18.51 9.00
C TRP A 459 -12.90 19.55 9.58
N VAL A 460 -13.71 20.15 8.72
CA VAL A 460 -14.79 21.07 9.09
C VAL A 460 -16.09 20.52 8.52
N GLN A 461 -17.08 20.29 9.39
CA GLN A 461 -18.40 19.77 9.00
C GLN A 461 -19.12 20.70 8.02
#